data_AF-A0A395R4L4-F1
#
_entry.id   AF-A0A395R4L4-F1
#
_cell.length_a   1.000
_cell.length_b   1.000
_cell.length_c   1.000
_cell.angle_alpha   90.00
_cell.angle_beta   90.00
_cell.angle_gamma   90.00
#
_symmetry.space_group_name_H-M   'P 1'
#
loop_
_entity.id
_entity.type
_entity.pdbx_description
1 polymer ?
#
loop_
_entity_poly.entity_id
_entity_poly.type
_entity_poly.pdbx_seq_one_letter_code
_entity_poly.pdbx_strand_id
1 'polypeptide(L)'
;MFLTILAGVSVFVIGQFVLKLILEPIVSFKESLGALSASVLGIQRKITNCAATPDDRKEMHLVISMILVKKQGIPFYPTVARLLRLPSEQDLIESCRTLNFISTEMVKEMSMHKGGMAGTIEISEGLKEVSDKLGVRVDFSPR
;
A
#
# COMPACT_ATOMS: atom_id res chain seq x y z
N MET A 1 -20.39 5.43 44.69
CA MET A 1 -21.22 5.43 43.46
C MET A 1 -20.74 6.44 42.42
N PHE A 2 -20.44 7.70 42.79
CA PHE A 2 -19.91 8.67 41.82
C PHE A 2 -18.57 8.25 41.18
N LEU A 3 -17.61 7.74 41.99
CA LEU A 3 -16.32 7.26 41.48
C LEU A 3 -16.43 6.13 40.46
N THR A 4 -17.37 5.20 40.65
CA THR A 4 -17.56 4.07 39.73
C THR A 4 -18.15 4.52 38.40
N ILE A 5 -19.07 5.49 38.44
CA ILE A 5 -19.62 6.12 37.24
C ILE A 5 -18.51 6.88 36.50
N LEU A 6 -17.72 7.67 37.22
CA LEU A 6 -16.61 8.42 36.65
C LEU A 6 -15.57 7.50 36.00
N ALA A 7 -15.20 6.42 36.68
CA ALA A 7 -14.29 5.40 36.13
C ALA A 7 -14.84 4.79 34.83
N GLY A 8 -16.13 4.43 34.80
CA GLY A 8 -16.78 3.89 33.61
C GLY A 8 -16.74 4.87 32.43
N VAL A 9 -17.10 6.13 32.68
CA VAL A 9 -17.06 7.18 31.66
C VAL A 9 -15.63 7.43 31.17
N SER A 10 -14.65 7.50 32.07
CA SER A 10 -13.25 7.72 31.69
C SER A 10 -12.71 6.60 30.81
N VAL A 11 -12.92 5.33 31.17
CA VAL A 11 -12.49 4.19 30.34
C VAL A 11 -13.18 4.21 28.97
N PHE A 12 -14.48 4.51 28.93
CA PHE A 12 -15.21 4.63 27.68
C PHE A 12 -14.65 5.72 26.76
N VAL A 13 -14.43 6.92 27.30
CA VAL A 13 -13.88 8.05 26.54
C VAL A 13 -12.47 7.71 26.04
N ILE A 14 -11.60 7.16 26.87
CA ILE A 14 -10.25 6.74 26.47
C ILE A 14 -10.32 5.69 25.35
N GLY A 15 -11.22 4.70 25.48
CA GLY A 15 -11.44 3.69 24.44
C GLY A 15 -11.86 4.29 23.11
N GLN A 16 -12.77 5.27 23.11
CA GLN A 16 -13.19 5.98 21.90
C GLN A 16 -12.04 6.78 21.27
N PHE A 17 -11.20 7.42 22.08
CA PHE A 17 -10.00 8.10 21.57
C PHE A 17 -9.04 7.13 20.89
N VAL A 18 -8.75 5.98 21.50
CA VAL A 18 -7.87 4.97 20.89
C VAL A 18 -8.48 4.43 19.58
N LEU A 19 -9.79 4.16 19.57
CA LEU A 19 -10.49 3.67 18.38
C LEU A 19 -10.40 4.66 17.21
N LYS A 20 -10.77 5.92 17.46
CA LYS A 20 -10.87 6.97 16.44
C LYS A 20 -9.52 7.50 15.98
N LEU A 21 -8.58 7.67 16.90
CA LEU A 21 -7.32 8.36 16.63
C LEU A 21 -6.21 7.41 16.19
N ILE A 22 -6.30 6.12 16.55
CA ILE A 22 -5.27 5.13 16.24
C ILE A 22 -5.83 4.06 15.30
N LEU A 23 -6.90 3.36 15.70
CA LEU A 23 -7.35 2.19 14.94
C LEU A 23 -7.96 2.55 13.57
N GLU A 24 -8.84 3.55 13.50
CA GLU A 24 -9.46 4.00 12.25
C GLU A 24 -8.42 4.39 11.17
N PRO A 25 -7.42 5.26 11.45
CA PRO A 25 -6.35 5.57 10.50
C PRO A 25 -5.57 4.34 10.01
N ILE A 26 -5.32 3.39 10.90
CA ILE A 26 -4.55 2.18 10.58
C ILE A 26 -5.35 1.24 9.69
N VAL A 27 -6.64 1.06 9.97
CA VAL A 27 -7.54 0.29 9.10
C VAL A 27 -7.60 0.94 7.73
N SER A 28 -7.79 2.25 7.66
CA SER A 28 -7.83 2.99 6.39
C SER A 28 -6.51 2.87 5.61
N PHE A 29 -5.37 2.89 6.29
CA PHE A 29 -4.06 2.65 5.68
C PHE A 29 -3.93 1.23 5.12
N LYS A 30 -4.35 0.21 5.89
CA LYS A 30 -4.37 -1.18 5.43
C LYS A 30 -5.31 -1.40 4.24
N GLU A 31 -6.45 -0.72 4.20
CA GLU A 31 -7.35 -0.73 3.04
C GLU A 31 -6.66 -0.19 1.79
N SER A 32 -5.85 0.87 1.89
CA SER A 32 -5.07 1.37 0.74
C SER A 32 -3.99 0.39 0.28
N LEU A 33 -3.34 -0.33 1.21
CA LEU A 33 -2.42 -1.43 0.86
C LEU A 33 -3.16 -2.59 0.17
N GLY A 34 -4.38 -2.90 0.61
CA GLY A 34 -5.27 -3.85 -0.05
C GLY A 34 -5.70 -3.38 -1.44
N ALA A 35 -6.04 -2.10 -1.59
CA ALA A 35 -6.37 -1.51 -2.89
C ALA A 35 -5.18 -1.54 -3.86
N LEU A 36 -3.95 -1.37 -3.36
CA LEU A 36 -2.74 -1.55 -4.16
C LEU A 36 -2.61 -2.98 -4.63
N SER A 37 -2.80 -3.95 -3.73
CA SER A 37 -2.80 -5.37 -4.07
C SER A 37 -3.82 -5.67 -5.18
N ALA A 38 -5.05 -5.19 -5.01
CA ALA A 38 -6.13 -5.37 -5.97
C ALA A 38 -5.82 -4.71 -7.33
N SER A 39 -5.26 -3.49 -7.31
CA SER A 39 -4.88 -2.77 -8.53
C SER A 39 -3.81 -3.53 -9.30
N VAL A 40 -2.71 -3.92 -8.63
CA VAL A 40 -1.59 -4.64 -9.24
C VAL A 40 -2.04 -6.01 -9.77
N LEU A 41 -2.78 -6.79 -8.99
CA LEU A 41 -3.31 -8.09 -9.42
C LEU A 41 -4.31 -7.96 -10.59
N GLY A 42 -5.12 -6.91 -10.59
CA GLY A 42 -6.11 -6.63 -11.65
C GLY A 42 -5.45 -6.33 -12.99
N ILE A 43 -4.35 -5.59 -12.97
CA ILE A 43 -3.59 -5.25 -14.19
C ILE A 43 -2.42 -6.19 -14.46
N GLN A 44 -2.18 -7.21 -13.64
CA GLN A 44 -1.01 -8.09 -13.73
C GLN A 44 -0.84 -8.69 -15.13
N ARG A 45 -1.91 -9.14 -15.78
CA ARG A 45 -1.83 -9.65 -17.16
C ARG A 45 -1.42 -8.58 -18.17
N LYS A 46 -1.87 -7.33 -17.97
CA LYS A 46 -1.47 -6.19 -18.82
C LYS A 46 -0.02 -5.81 -18.57
N ILE A 47 0.45 -5.92 -17.33
CA ILE A 47 1.85 -5.71 -16.95
C ILE A 47 2.73 -6.76 -17.64
N THR A 48 2.40 -8.05 -17.51
CA THR A 48 3.19 -9.15 -18.12
C THR A 48 3.18 -9.11 -19.65
N ASN A 49 2.10 -8.63 -20.27
CA ASN A 49 1.97 -8.56 -21.72
C ASN A 49 2.31 -7.18 -22.31
N CYS A 50 2.91 -6.26 -21.54
CA CYS A 50 3.22 -4.89 -21.98
C CYS A 50 2.03 -4.16 -22.65
N ALA A 51 0.83 -4.33 -22.09
CA ALA A 51 -0.43 -3.81 -22.61
C ALA A 51 -1.12 -2.83 -21.64
N ALA A 52 -0.35 -2.25 -20.71
CA ALA A 52 -0.86 -1.31 -19.71
C ALA A 52 -1.13 0.07 -20.32
N THR A 53 -2.32 0.62 -20.11
CA THR A 53 -2.72 1.91 -20.68
C THR A 53 -2.32 3.09 -19.76
N PRO A 54 -2.35 4.33 -20.27
CA PRO A 54 -2.19 5.51 -19.43
C PRO A 54 -3.21 5.61 -18.29
N ASP A 55 -4.42 5.05 -18.47
CA ASP A 55 -5.44 4.97 -17.43
C ASP A 55 -5.05 3.99 -16.31
N ASP A 56 -4.50 2.82 -16.66
CA ASP A 56 -3.97 1.85 -15.68
C ASP A 56 -2.85 2.49 -14.84
N ARG A 57 -1.96 3.28 -15.48
CA ARG A 57 -0.93 4.06 -14.78
C ARG A 57 -1.53 5.10 -13.83
N LYS A 58 -2.56 5.82 -14.27
CA LYS A 58 -3.21 6.86 -13.46
C LYS A 58 -3.85 6.25 -12.21
N GLU A 59 -4.55 5.12 -12.36
CA GLU A 59 -5.17 4.40 -11.24
C GLU A 59 -4.12 3.90 -10.25
N MET A 60 -3.06 3.27 -10.74
CA MET A 60 -1.95 2.81 -9.90
C MET A 60 -1.28 3.98 -9.16
N HIS A 61 -1.04 5.10 -9.82
CA HIS A 61 -0.44 6.30 -9.21
C HIS A 61 -1.35 6.93 -8.14
N LEU A 62 -2.69 6.91 -8.34
CA LEU A 62 -3.65 7.35 -7.33
C LEU A 62 -3.55 6.49 -6.07
N VAL A 63 -3.47 5.17 -6.21
CA VAL A 63 -3.36 4.26 -5.07
C VAL A 63 -2.03 4.43 -4.33
N ILE A 64 -0.91 4.55 -5.05
CA ILE A 64 0.42 4.83 -4.47
C ILE A 64 0.39 6.14 -3.67
N SER A 65 -0.18 7.20 -4.25
CA SER A 65 -0.29 8.50 -3.59
C SER A 65 -1.15 8.41 -2.33
N MET A 66 -2.24 7.64 -2.40
CA MET A 66 -3.15 7.46 -1.27
C MET A 66 -2.50 6.69 -0.11
N ILE A 67 -1.60 5.73 -0.37
CA ILE A 67 -0.81 5.07 0.67
C ILE A 67 0.06 6.09 1.42
N LEU A 68 0.78 6.95 0.69
CA LEU A 68 1.64 7.97 1.30
C LEU A 68 0.86 8.98 2.13
N VAL A 69 -0.30 9.42 1.64
CA VAL A 69 -1.17 10.35 2.37
C VAL A 69 -1.76 9.69 3.61
N LYS A 70 -2.30 8.47 3.50
CA LYS A 70 -2.91 7.79 4.65
C LYS A 70 -1.91 7.45 5.75
N LYS A 71 -0.63 7.21 5.42
CA LYS A 71 0.45 7.09 6.42
C LYS A 71 0.53 8.31 7.33
N GLN A 72 0.36 9.52 6.79
CA GLN A 72 0.44 10.77 7.57
C GLN A 72 -0.69 10.91 8.60
N GLY A 73 -1.81 10.22 8.40
CA GLY A 73 -2.92 10.18 9.35
C GLY A 73 -2.66 9.30 10.58
N ILE A 74 -1.57 8.52 10.60
CA ILE A 74 -1.26 7.63 11.72
C ILE A 74 -0.33 8.36 12.72
N PRO A 75 -0.79 8.64 13.94
CA PRO A 75 0.05 9.27 14.96
C PRO A 75 1.16 8.31 15.41
N PHE A 76 2.37 8.84 15.62
CA PHE A 76 3.54 8.06 16.05
C PHE A 76 3.78 6.80 15.19
N TYR A 77 3.68 6.95 13.87
CA TYR A 77 3.81 5.85 12.90
C TYR A 77 4.92 4.85 13.21
N PRO A 78 6.17 5.24 13.57
CA PRO A 78 7.23 4.26 13.86
C PRO A 78 6.90 3.31 15.01
N THR A 79 6.26 3.82 16.06
CA THR A 79 5.86 3.04 17.24
C THR A 79 4.68 2.14 16.91
N VAL A 80 3.66 2.69 16.25
CA VAL A 80 2.46 1.97 15.83
C VAL A 80 2.80 0.87 14.82
N ALA A 81 3.68 1.16 13.87
CA ALA A 81 4.12 0.22 12.86
C ALA A 81 4.83 -0.98 13.49
N ARG A 82 5.70 -0.75 14.48
CA ARG A 82 6.33 -1.84 15.23
C ARG A 82 5.31 -2.67 16.01
N LEU A 83 4.36 -2.03 16.68
CA LEU A 83 3.35 -2.70 17.49
C LEU A 83 2.41 -3.59 16.65
N LEU A 84 2.02 -3.11 15.47
CA LEU A 84 1.01 -3.76 14.63
C LEU A 84 1.58 -4.44 13.37
N ARG A 85 2.91 -4.55 13.29
CA ARG A 85 3.64 -5.14 12.15
C ARG A 85 3.26 -4.46 10.81
N LEU A 86 3.21 -3.13 10.80
CA LEU A 86 3.10 -2.36 9.55
C LEU A 86 4.50 -2.18 8.92
N PRO A 87 4.57 -1.91 7.61
CA PRO A 87 5.84 -1.62 6.93
C PRO A 87 6.56 -0.43 7.57
N SER A 88 7.88 -0.43 7.58
CA SER A 88 8.62 0.74 8.05
C SER A 88 8.40 1.93 7.09
N GLU A 89 8.64 3.15 7.58
CA GLU A 89 8.49 4.34 6.72
C GLU A 89 9.45 4.31 5.53
N GLN A 90 10.66 3.78 5.72
CA GLN A 90 11.65 3.64 4.67
C GLN A 90 11.18 2.62 3.63
N ASP A 91 10.75 1.44 4.06
CA ASP A 91 10.22 0.39 3.19
C ASP A 91 9.02 0.89 2.39
N LEU A 92 8.16 1.69 3.03
CA LEU A 92 6.98 2.27 2.40
C LEU A 92 7.35 3.25 1.27
N ILE A 93 8.26 4.19 1.54
CA ILE A 93 8.71 5.19 0.57
C ILE A 93 9.43 4.51 -0.60
N GLU A 94 10.31 3.56 -0.29
CA GLU A 94 11.05 2.82 -1.31
C GLU A 94 10.11 2.01 -2.20
N SER A 95 9.16 1.27 -1.60
CA SER A 95 8.15 0.54 -2.36
C SER A 95 7.30 1.45 -3.23
N CYS A 96 6.92 2.63 -2.75
CA CYS A 96 6.18 3.61 -3.56
C CYS A 96 7.01 4.14 -4.74
N ARG A 97 8.32 4.33 -4.57
CA ARG A 97 9.22 4.71 -5.67
C ARG A 97 9.35 3.60 -6.70
N THR A 98 9.55 2.35 -6.24
CA THR A 98 9.62 1.17 -7.12
C THR A 98 8.31 1.00 -7.90
N LEU A 99 7.15 1.14 -7.25
CA LEU A 99 5.85 1.10 -7.92
C LEU A 99 5.69 2.24 -8.94
N ASN A 100 6.10 3.46 -8.62
CA ASN A 100 6.03 4.58 -9.57
C ASN A 100 6.94 4.37 -10.80
N PHE A 101 8.10 3.76 -10.60
CA PHE A 101 9.00 3.36 -11.67
C PHE A 101 8.33 2.30 -12.56
N ILE A 102 7.82 1.22 -11.98
CA ILE A 102 7.08 0.15 -12.67
C ILE A 102 5.90 0.72 -13.47
N SER A 103 5.13 1.61 -12.86
CA SER A 103 3.98 2.29 -13.47
C SER A 103 4.35 3.14 -14.70
N THR A 104 5.58 3.68 -14.72
CA THR A 104 6.07 4.49 -15.83
C THR A 104 6.64 3.60 -16.94
N GLU A 105 7.43 2.58 -16.59
CA GLU A 105 8.00 1.66 -17.57
C GLU A 105 6.92 0.82 -18.28
N MET A 106 5.86 0.38 -17.58
CA MET A 106 4.79 -0.40 -18.22
C MET A 106 4.09 0.32 -19.40
N VAL A 107 3.91 1.65 -19.30
CA VAL A 107 3.29 2.46 -20.38
C VAL A 107 4.30 2.78 -21.47
N LYS A 108 5.57 2.99 -21.08
CA LYS A 108 6.66 3.28 -22.03
C LYS A 108 6.92 2.09 -22.95
N GLU A 109 6.99 0.87 -22.41
CA GLU A 109 7.17 -0.35 -23.22
C GLU A 109 6.01 -0.56 -24.21
N MET A 110 4.76 -0.26 -23.78
CA MET A 110 3.58 -0.26 -24.68
C MET A 110 3.76 0.76 -25.82
N SER A 111 4.20 1.99 -25.51
CA SER A 111 4.37 3.06 -26.51
C SER A 111 5.48 2.77 -27.53
N MET A 112 6.47 1.99 -27.13
CA MET A 112 7.64 1.65 -27.95
C MET A 112 7.47 0.33 -28.72
N HIS A 113 6.35 -0.39 -28.55
CA HIS A 113 6.16 -1.77 -29.03
C HIS A 113 7.34 -2.70 -28.71
N LYS A 114 8.11 -2.36 -27.67
CA LYS A 114 9.23 -3.18 -27.19
C LYS A 114 8.64 -4.13 -26.16
N GLY A 115 8.12 -5.27 -26.61
CA GLY A 115 7.75 -6.38 -25.73
C GLY A 115 8.99 -7.15 -25.32
N GLY A 116 9.95 -6.50 -24.66
CA GLY A 116 11.21 -7.12 -24.27
C GLY A 116 11.07 -8.01 -23.04
N MET A 117 11.57 -9.25 -23.12
CA MET A 117 11.61 -10.19 -21.99
C MET A 117 12.38 -9.61 -20.78
N ALA A 118 13.36 -8.73 -21.01
CA ALA A 118 14.12 -8.05 -19.96
C ALA A 118 13.28 -7.07 -19.12
N GLY A 119 12.43 -6.24 -19.74
CA GLY A 119 11.56 -5.31 -19.02
C GLY A 119 10.48 -6.02 -18.19
N THR A 120 10.03 -7.19 -18.65
CA THR A 120 9.08 -8.02 -17.89
C THR A 120 9.71 -8.61 -16.63
N ILE A 121 10.99 -9.01 -16.69
CA ILE A 121 11.73 -9.53 -15.54
C ILE A 121 11.94 -8.43 -14.49
N GLU A 122 12.43 -7.25 -14.88
CA GLU A 122 12.63 -6.12 -13.97
C GLU A 122 11.34 -5.69 -13.27
N ILE A 123 10.22 -5.66 -14.01
CA ILE A 123 8.91 -5.36 -13.41
C ILE A 123 8.49 -6.44 -12.42
N SER A 124 8.67 -7.72 -12.75
CA SER A 124 8.30 -8.82 -11.86
C SER A 124 9.14 -8.87 -10.59
N GLU A 125 10.44 -8.59 -10.69
CA GLU A 125 11.35 -8.51 -9.54
C GLU A 125 11.01 -7.32 -8.64
N GLY A 126 10.77 -6.14 -9.24
CA GLY A 126 10.37 -4.95 -8.49
C GLY A 126 9.02 -5.12 -7.79
N LEU A 127 8.06 -5.82 -8.41
CA LEU A 127 6.79 -6.16 -7.74
C LEU A 127 7.04 -7.11 -6.56
N LYS A 128 7.88 -8.13 -6.72
CA LYS A 128 8.21 -9.07 -5.63
C LYS A 128 8.86 -8.34 -4.45
N GLU A 129 9.81 -7.44 -4.72
CA GLU A 129 10.43 -6.60 -3.69
C GLU A 129 9.39 -5.77 -2.91
N VAL A 130 8.44 -5.16 -3.62
CA VAL A 130 7.32 -4.42 -3.02
C VAL A 130 6.44 -5.33 -2.16
N SER A 131 6.18 -6.57 -2.60
CA SER A 131 5.41 -7.55 -1.83
C SER A 131 6.05 -7.87 -0.49
N ASP A 132 7.36 -8.07 -0.51
CA ASP A 132 8.14 -8.44 0.67
C ASP A 132 8.24 -7.26 1.65
N LYS A 133 8.51 -6.04 1.14
CA LYS A 133 8.64 -4.82 1.94
C LYS A 133 7.32 -4.35 2.54
N LEU A 134 6.22 -4.40 1.77
CA LEU A 134 4.91 -3.93 2.24
C LEU A 134 4.09 -5.03 2.93
N GLY A 135 4.49 -6.29 2.82
CA GLY A 135 3.72 -7.43 3.32
C GLY A 135 2.40 -7.65 2.56
N VAL A 136 2.28 -7.10 1.34
CA VAL A 136 1.08 -7.13 0.50
C VAL A 136 1.18 -8.20 -0.59
N ARG A 137 0.04 -8.66 -1.13
CA ARG A 137 0.04 -9.63 -2.23
C ARG A 137 0.01 -8.91 -3.58
N VAL A 138 0.98 -9.20 -4.42
CA VAL A 138 1.11 -8.64 -5.78
C VAL A 138 1.13 -9.70 -6.88
N ASP A 139 1.10 -10.97 -6.48
CA ASP A 139 1.06 -12.14 -7.37
C ASP A 139 0.09 -13.20 -6.81
N PHE A 140 -0.41 -14.06 -7.69
CA PHE A 140 -1.33 -15.15 -7.37
C PHE A 140 -0.63 -16.43 -6.89
N SER A 141 0.71 -16.49 -6.92
CA SER A 141 1.45 -17.65 -6.44
C SER A 141 1.24 -17.87 -4.93
N PRO A 142 0.99 -19.11 -4.47
CA PRO A 142 0.90 -19.41 -3.04
C PRO A 142 2.26 -19.16 -2.35
N ARG A 143 2.21 -18.51 -1.18
CA ARG A 143 3.36 -18.32 -0.27
C ARG A 143 3.75 -19.62 0.42
#